data_AF-A0A0F5L6R0-F1
#
_entry.id   AF-A0A0F5L6R0-F1
#
_cell.length_a   1.000
_cell.length_b   1.000
_cell.length_c   1.000
_cell.angle_alpha   90.00
_cell.angle_beta   90.00
_cell.angle_gamma   90.00
#
_symmetry.space_group_name_H-M   'P 1'
#
loop_
_entity.id
_entity.type
_entity.pdbx_description
1 polymer ?
#
loop_
_entity_poly.entity_id
_entity_poly.type
_entity_poly.pdbx_seq_one_letter_code
_entity_poly.pdbx_strand_id
1 'polypeptide(L)'
;MKKIILLVGAAVLLAGCQTTSPEERLANQNATCAGYGFKPGTDGFANCMMQMDRDEQADYRRRQQELSDSMYDMNRSMRMNRPVICNTVESPTGASTTTTCF
;
A
#
# COMPACT_ATOMS: atom_id res chain seq x y z
N MET A 1 -13.92 34.22 -2.19
CA MET A 1 -13.27 33.17 -1.37
C MET A 1 -13.79 31.75 -1.66
N LYS A 2 -15.12 31.50 -1.63
CA LYS A 2 -15.71 30.17 -1.95
C LYS A 2 -15.28 29.57 -3.32
N LYS A 3 -15.17 30.41 -4.36
CA LYS A 3 -14.75 30.00 -5.71
C LYS A 3 -13.28 29.55 -5.78
N ILE A 4 -12.42 30.15 -4.96
CA ILE A 4 -10.99 29.79 -4.90
C ILE A 4 -10.84 28.44 -4.19
N ILE A 5 -11.62 28.20 -3.12
CA ILE A 5 -11.63 26.91 -2.41
C ILE A 5 -12.08 25.77 -3.34
N LEU A 6 -13.11 26.01 -4.16
CA LEU A 6 -13.57 25.02 -5.14
C LEU A 6 -12.53 24.74 -6.24
N LEU A 7 -11.84 25.77 -6.73
CA LEU A 7 -10.78 25.61 -7.74
C LEU A 7 -9.56 24.88 -7.20
N VAL A 8 -9.13 25.21 -5.98
CA VAL A 8 -7.99 24.54 -5.32
C VAL A 8 -8.35 23.08 -4.97
N GLY A 9 -9.56 22.83 -4.48
CA GLY A 9 -10.04 21.47 -4.22
C GLY A 9 -10.09 20.60 -5.48
N ALA A 10 -10.54 21.16 -6.61
CA ALA A 10 -10.55 20.47 -7.89
C ALA A 10 -9.12 20.16 -8.39
N ALA A 11 -8.19 21.11 -8.26
CA ALA A 11 -6.79 20.91 -8.66
C ALA A 11 -6.09 19.82 -7.84
N VAL A 12 -6.36 19.72 -6.53
CA VAL A 12 -5.79 18.67 -5.67
C VAL A 12 -6.34 17.29 -6.03
N LEU A 13 -7.63 17.17 -6.35
CA LEU A 13 -8.23 15.91 -6.80
C LEU A 13 -7.63 15.44 -8.13
N LEU A 14 -7.36 16.36 -9.05
CA LEU A 14 -6.70 16.07 -10.34
C LEU A 14 -5.22 15.70 -10.15
N ALA A 15 -4.53 16.32 -9.19
CA ALA A 15 -3.15 16.01 -8.84
C ALA A 15 -2.97 14.67 -8.10
N GLY A 16 -4.06 13.95 -7.74
CA GLY A 16 -3.99 12.59 -7.24
C GLY A 16 -3.75 11.53 -8.34
N CYS A 17 -4.04 11.86 -9.60
CA CYS A 17 -3.75 11.03 -10.77
C CYS A 17 -2.37 11.36 -11.37
N GLN A 18 -1.31 11.38 -10.57
CA GLN A 18 0.05 11.49 -11.11
C GLN A 18 0.48 10.14 -11.68
N THR A 19 -0.11 9.76 -12.80
CA THR A 19 0.55 8.89 -13.75
C THR A 19 1.65 9.72 -14.39
N THR A 20 2.87 9.69 -13.83
CA THR A 20 4.05 10.13 -14.58
C THR A 20 3.97 9.48 -15.93
N SER A 21 3.94 10.30 -16.99
CA SER A 21 3.77 9.75 -18.33
C SER A 21 4.92 8.76 -18.60
N PRO A 22 4.66 7.65 -19.31
CA PRO A 22 5.72 6.68 -19.60
C PRO A 22 6.91 7.33 -20.34
N GLU A 23 6.65 8.39 -21.11
CA GLU A 23 7.68 9.19 -21.78
C GLU A 23 8.56 9.97 -20.80
N GLU A 24 7.97 10.61 -19.80
CA GLU A 24 8.71 11.36 -18.78
C GLU A 24 9.55 10.43 -17.89
N ARG A 25 9.01 9.25 -17.55
CA ARG A 25 9.77 8.21 -16.83
C ARG A 25 10.99 7.77 -17.63
N LEU A 26 10.83 7.58 -18.94
CA LEU A 26 11.92 7.20 -19.84
C LEU A 26 12.95 8.34 -19.98
N ALA A 27 12.50 9.58 -20.13
CA ALA A 27 13.38 10.75 -20.21
C ALA A 27 14.24 10.92 -18.95
N ASN A 28 13.64 10.74 -17.77
CA ASN A 28 14.35 10.79 -16.49
C ASN A 28 15.40 9.67 -16.35
N GLN A 29 15.05 8.44 -16.72
CA GLN A 29 16.00 7.32 -16.73
C GLN A 29 17.15 7.56 -17.72
N ASN A 30 16.84 8.05 -18.92
CA ASN A 30 17.83 8.39 -19.93
C ASN A 30 18.80 9.46 -19.42
N ALA A 31 18.28 10.55 -18.85
CA ALA A 31 19.09 11.62 -18.27
C ALA A 31 19.97 11.12 -17.11
N THR A 32 19.43 10.24 -16.26
CA THR A 32 20.15 9.64 -15.14
C THR A 32 21.32 8.77 -15.62
N CYS A 33 21.06 7.84 -16.54
CA CYS A 33 22.10 6.95 -17.09
C CYS A 33 23.14 7.73 -17.90
N ALA A 34 22.73 8.76 -18.65
CA ALA A 34 23.66 9.67 -19.32
C ALA A 34 24.50 10.47 -18.32
N GLY A 35 23.91 10.90 -17.19
CA GLY A 35 24.60 11.60 -16.10
C GLY A 35 25.66 10.73 -15.40
N TYR A 36 25.44 9.42 -15.31
CA TYR A 36 26.46 8.46 -14.86
C TYR A 36 27.58 8.23 -15.88
N GLY A 37 27.47 8.79 -17.08
CA GLY A 37 28.48 8.69 -18.14
C GLY A 37 28.29 7.52 -19.10
N PHE A 38 27.17 6.78 -18.99
CA PHE A 38 26.84 5.75 -19.97
C PHE A 38 26.38 6.39 -21.28
N LYS A 39 26.87 5.87 -22.41
CA LYS A 39 26.50 6.37 -23.73
C LYS A 39 25.29 5.59 -24.26
N PRO A 40 24.25 6.26 -24.79
CA PRO A 40 23.13 5.59 -25.43
C PRO A 40 23.58 4.60 -26.50
N GLY A 41 22.91 3.45 -26.57
CA GLY A 41 23.26 2.38 -27.51
C GLY A 41 24.43 1.49 -27.09
N THR A 42 24.95 1.65 -25.86
CA THR A 42 25.94 0.74 -25.28
C THR A 42 25.30 -0.25 -24.30
N ASP A 43 25.95 -1.39 -24.10
CA ASP A 43 25.51 -2.39 -23.12
C ASP A 43 25.48 -1.82 -21.69
N GLY A 44 26.41 -0.91 -21.37
CA GLY A 44 26.43 -0.22 -20.07
C GLY A 44 25.18 0.64 -19.86
N PHE A 45 24.72 1.34 -20.90
CA PHE A 45 23.50 2.13 -20.85
C PHE A 45 22.25 1.23 -20.73
N ALA A 46 22.19 0.13 -21.49
CA ALA A 46 21.11 -0.84 -21.39
C ALA A 46 21.04 -1.47 -19.98
N ASN A 47 22.19 -1.81 -19.39
CA ASN A 47 22.26 -2.34 -18.03
C ASN A 47 21.81 -1.31 -16.98
N CYS A 48 22.21 -0.04 -17.12
CA CYS A 48 21.75 1.03 -16.24
C CYS A 48 20.22 1.15 -16.26
N MET A 49 19.62 1.23 -17.45
CA MET A 49 18.16 1.32 -17.57
C MET A 49 17.45 0.06 -17.03
N MET A 50 17.98 -1.13 -17.33
CA MET A 50 17.44 -2.38 -16.79
C MET A 50 17.50 -2.42 -15.25
N GLN A 51 18.56 -1.90 -14.65
CA GLN A 51 18.68 -1.85 -13.19
C GLN A 51 17.60 -0.94 -12.59
N MET A 52 17.41 0.26 -13.15
CA MET A 52 16.38 1.18 -12.69
C MET A 52 14.97 0.58 -12.77
N ASP A 53 14.65 -0.10 -13.87
CA ASP A 53 13.34 -0.74 -14.00
C ASP A 53 13.14 -1.88 -12.99
N ARG A 54 14.19 -2.67 -12.72
CA ARG A 54 14.15 -3.70 -11.67
C ARG A 54 13.98 -3.12 -10.28
N ASP A 55 14.63 -2.00 -9.98
CA ASP A 55 14.54 -1.33 -8.70
C ASP A 55 13.10 -0.82 -8.49
N GLU A 56 12.48 -0.24 -9.51
CA GLU A 56 11.08 0.17 -9.45
C GLU A 56 10.12 -1.02 -9.23
N GLN A 57 10.36 -2.15 -9.91
CA GLN A 57 9.59 -3.38 -9.68
C GLN A 57 9.82 -3.95 -8.28
N ALA A 58 11.03 -3.82 -7.73
CA ALA A 58 11.32 -4.22 -6.36
C ALA A 58 10.55 -3.34 -5.37
N ASP A 59 10.54 -2.02 -5.57
CA ASP A 59 9.80 -1.07 -4.75
C ASP A 59 8.28 -1.27 -4.83
N TYR A 60 7.77 -1.61 -6.02
CA TYR A 60 6.37 -1.98 -6.20
C TYR A 60 6.02 -3.24 -5.40
N ARG A 61 6.87 -4.28 -5.48
CA ARG A 61 6.69 -5.51 -4.70
C ARG A 61 6.76 -5.26 -3.19
N ARG A 62 7.70 -4.43 -2.72
CA ARG A 62 7.78 -4.05 -1.29
C ARG A 62 6.51 -3.36 -0.82
N ARG A 63 6.01 -2.37 -1.57
CA ARG A 63 4.75 -1.69 -1.25
C ARG A 63 3.55 -2.64 -1.23
N GLN A 64 3.49 -3.59 -2.17
CA GLN A 64 2.43 -4.60 -2.14
C GLN A 64 2.53 -5.51 -0.92
N GLN A 65 3.74 -5.94 -0.54
CA GLN A 65 3.97 -6.76 0.65
C GLN A 65 3.58 -6.01 1.92
N GLU A 66 3.99 -4.75 2.06
CA GLU A 66 3.60 -3.90 3.19
C GLU A 66 2.08 -3.75 3.30
N LEU A 67 1.38 -3.56 2.18
CA LEU A 67 -0.08 -3.52 2.15
C LEU A 67 -0.69 -4.86 2.58
N SER A 68 -0.17 -5.99 2.09
CA SER A 68 -0.67 -7.30 2.49
C SER A 68 -0.43 -7.60 3.97
N ASP A 69 0.72 -7.19 4.51
CA ASP A 69 1.08 -7.38 5.91
C ASP A 69 0.20 -6.52 6.82
N SER A 70 -0.03 -5.27 6.44
CA SER A 70 -0.98 -4.38 7.12
C SER A 70 -2.39 -4.96 7.12
N MET A 71 -2.85 -5.52 6.00
CA MET A 71 -4.15 -6.19 5.92
C MET A 71 -4.21 -7.44 6.82
N TYR A 72 -3.13 -8.23 6.87
CA TYR A 72 -3.04 -9.39 7.75
C TYR A 72 -3.13 -8.98 9.23
N ASP A 73 -2.39 -7.94 9.64
CA ASP A 73 -2.41 -7.45 11.02
C ASP A 73 -3.78 -6.85 11.40
N MET A 74 -4.39 -6.09 10.51
CA MET A 74 -5.77 -5.60 10.68
C MET A 74 -6.74 -6.77 10.90
N ASN A 75 -6.71 -7.80 10.04
CA ASN A 75 -7.59 -8.95 10.19
C ASN A 75 -7.31 -9.71 11.50
N ARG A 76 -6.05 -9.81 11.91
CA ARG A 76 -5.66 -10.43 13.18
C ARG A 76 -6.22 -9.65 14.37
N SER A 77 -6.08 -8.33 14.40
CA SER A 77 -6.62 -7.50 15.49
C SER A 77 -8.15 -7.57 15.56
N MET A 78 -8.84 -7.60 14.42
CA MET A 78 -10.30 -7.81 14.38
C MET A 78 -10.71 -9.17 14.95
N ARG A 79 -9.94 -10.24 14.70
CA ARG A 79 -10.20 -11.56 15.30
C ARG A 79 -9.98 -11.56 16.81
N MET A 80 -8.90 -10.94 17.29
CA MET A 80 -8.60 -10.88 18.71
C MET A 80 -9.59 -10.03 19.50
N ASN A 81 -10.17 -9.01 18.87
CA ASN A 81 -11.15 -8.12 19.48
C ASN A 81 -12.60 -8.58 19.26
N ARG A 82 -12.81 -9.82 18.78
CA ARG A 82 -14.14 -10.39 18.66
C ARG A 82 -14.69 -10.66 20.07
N PRO A 83 -15.84 -10.07 20.45
CA PRO A 83 -16.41 -10.33 21.77
C PRO A 83 -16.79 -11.81 21.89
N VAL A 84 -16.32 -12.44 22.97
CA VAL A 84 -16.77 -13.78 23.36
C VAL A 84 -18.10 -13.64 24.08
N ILE A 85 -19.13 -14.34 23.60
CA ILE A 85 -20.45 -14.30 24.23
C ILE A 85 -20.54 -15.47 25.20
N CYS A 86 -20.69 -15.17 26.48
CA CYS A 86 -20.88 -16.17 27.51
C CYS A 86 -22.33 -16.14 28.01
N ASN A 87 -22.98 -17.30 27.96
CA ASN A 87 -24.30 -17.49 28.54
C ASN A 87 -24.15 -18.31 29.83
N THR A 88 -24.77 -17.83 30.90
CA THR A 88 -24.80 -18.53 32.18
C THR A 88 -26.24 -18.94 32.46
N VAL A 89 -26.45 -20.23 32.72
CA VAL A 89 -27.75 -20.76 33.15
C VAL A 89 -27.61 -21.34 34.55
N GLU A 90 -28.52 -20.93 35.43
CA GLU A 90 -28.60 -21.45 36.80
C GLU A 90 -29.60 -22.60 36.83
N SER A 91 -29.24 -23.68 37.52
CA SER A 91 -30.13 -24.83 37.70
C SER A 91 -31.36 -24.42 38.52
N PRO A 92 -32.58 -24.88 38.16
CA PRO A 92 -33.82 -24.48 38.84
C PRO A 92 -33.87 -24.87 40.33
N THR A 93 -33.00 -25.78 40.78
CA THR A 93 -32.85 -26.15 42.20
C THR A 93 -31.74 -25.35 42.92
N GLY A 94 -31.04 -24.44 42.22
CA GLY A 94 -29.93 -23.64 42.74
C GLY A 94 -28.62 -24.40 42.98
N ALA A 95 -28.57 -25.69 42.63
CA ALA A 95 -27.46 -26.57 42.99
C ALA A 95 -26.24 -26.48 42.05
N SER A 96 -26.39 -25.91 40.85
CA SER A 96 -25.31 -25.79 39.87
C SER A 96 -25.50 -24.60 38.93
N THR A 97 -24.38 -24.03 38.50
CA THR A 97 -24.32 -22.94 37.51
C THR A 97 -23.44 -23.40 36.36
N THR A 98 -23.97 -23.38 35.14
CA THR A 98 -23.23 -23.74 33.93
C THR A 98 -23.01 -22.48 33.10
N THR A 99 -21.75 -22.15 32.85
CA THR A 99 -21.36 -21.06 31.94
C THR A 99 -20.76 -21.65 30.67
N THR A 100 -21.32 -21.28 29.52
CA THR A 100 -20.82 -21.67 28.20
C THR A 100 -20.49 -20.44 27.38
N CYS A 101 -19.29 -20.39 26.80
CA CYS A 101 -18.79 -19.27 26.01
C CYS A 101 -18.53 -19.69 24.55
N PHE A 102 -18.81 -18.79 23.60
CA PHE A 102 -18.69 -19.01 22.13
C PHE A 102 -18.11 -17.78 21.41
#